data_AF-A0A2S5KGL6-F1
#
_entry.id   AF-A0A2S5KGL6-F1
#
_cell.length_a   1.000
_cell.length_b   1.000
_cell.length_c   1.000
_cell.angle_alpha   90.00
_cell.angle_beta   90.00
_cell.angle_gamma   90.00
#
_symmetry.space_group_name_H-M   'P 1'
#
loop_
_entity.id
_entity.type
_entity.pdbx_description
1 polymer ?
#
loop_
_entity_poly.entity_id
_entity_poly.type
_entity_poly.pdbx_seq_one_letter_code
_entity_poly.pdbx_strand_id
1 'polypeptide(L)'
;MTAQWVMYGIKNCDTVKKARNALTASGIDYRFHDYRADGLDAALLQHFIERLGYEALLNTRGTTWRRLPEAERAAIKDAASASAVMLAQPAIIKRPLLAAPDGSLLPGYSADLYHAFIQEKS
;
A
#
# COMPACT_ATOMS: atom_id res chain seq x y z
N MET A 1 -14.41 2.90 -15.95
CA MET A 1 -13.09 3.16 -15.33
C MET A 1 -12.22 1.98 -15.69
N THR A 2 -11.13 2.18 -16.43
CA THR A 2 -10.26 1.10 -16.89
C THR A 2 -9.69 0.35 -15.69
N ALA A 3 -10.17 -0.87 -15.48
CA ALA A 3 -9.66 -1.80 -14.50
C ALA A 3 -8.25 -2.22 -14.94
N GLN A 4 -7.24 -1.57 -14.38
CA GLN A 4 -5.82 -1.86 -14.65
C GLN A 4 -5.08 -1.99 -13.33
N TRP A 5 -3.93 -2.66 -13.35
CA TRP A 5 -3.10 -2.81 -12.16
C TRP A 5 -2.59 -1.45 -11.69
N VAL A 6 -2.62 -1.20 -10.38
CA VAL A 6 -2.08 0.03 -9.78
C VAL A 6 -1.15 -0.34 -8.64
N MET A 7 0.08 0.16 -8.69
CA MET A 7 1.03 0.02 -7.60
C MET A 7 1.16 1.34 -6.85
N TYR A 8 0.81 1.32 -5.57
CA TYR A 8 0.99 2.44 -4.68
C TYR A 8 2.25 2.28 -3.84
N GLY A 9 3.04 3.35 -3.73
CA GLY A 9 4.28 3.27 -2.97
C GLY A 9 5.05 4.58 -2.94
N ILE A 10 6.37 4.47 -2.74
CA ILE A 10 7.30 5.59 -2.87
C ILE A 10 8.44 5.13 -3.77
N LYS A 11 8.77 5.93 -4.79
CA LYS A 11 9.75 5.59 -5.83
C LYS A 11 11.12 5.18 -5.27
N ASN A 12 11.55 5.79 -4.18
CA ASN A 12 12.84 5.57 -3.52
C ASN A 12 12.81 4.48 -2.44
N CYS A 13 12.09 3.38 -2.67
CA CYS A 13 12.06 2.21 -1.78
C CYS A 13 12.53 0.97 -2.54
N ASP A 14 13.47 0.21 -1.98
CA ASP A 14 14.01 -0.98 -2.65
C ASP A 14 12.96 -2.07 -2.84
N THR A 15 12.03 -2.21 -1.89
CA THR A 15 10.91 -3.14 -1.99
C THR A 15 9.97 -2.78 -3.15
N VAL A 16 9.74 -1.49 -3.40
CA VAL A 16 8.95 -1.01 -4.55
C VAL A 16 9.68 -1.30 -5.85
N LYS A 17 11.01 -1.09 -5.92
CA LYS A 17 11.82 -1.46 -7.10
C LYS A 17 11.68 -2.95 -7.43
N LYS A 18 11.77 -3.82 -6.42
CA LYS A 18 11.59 -5.28 -6.61
C LYS A 18 10.20 -5.63 -7.13
N ALA A 19 9.16 -5.04 -6.55
CA ALA A 19 7.77 -5.25 -6.99
C ALA A 19 7.54 -4.81 -8.44
N ARG A 20 8.08 -3.66 -8.83
CA ARG A 20 8.00 -3.17 -10.21
C ARG A 20 8.66 -4.12 -11.20
N ASN A 21 9.88 -4.58 -10.87
CA ASN A 21 10.59 -5.54 -11.69
C ASN A 21 9.82 -6.85 -11.83
N ALA A 22 9.16 -7.32 -10.76
CA ALA A 22 8.33 -8.52 -10.81
C ALA A 22 7.13 -8.35 -11.77
N LEU A 23 6.39 -7.24 -11.69
CA LEU A 23 5.28 -6.98 -12.62
C LEU A 23 5.75 -6.88 -14.07
N THR A 24 6.84 -6.16 -14.31
CA THR A 24 7.44 -6.05 -15.65
C THR A 24 7.91 -7.41 -16.17
N ALA A 25 8.52 -8.25 -15.32
CA ALA A 25 8.92 -9.60 -15.69
C ALA A 25 7.72 -10.52 -15.99
N SER A 26 6.58 -10.28 -15.35
CA SER A 26 5.31 -10.96 -15.61
C SER A 26 4.53 -10.37 -16.80
N GLY A 27 5.03 -9.32 -17.46
CA GLY A 27 4.35 -8.66 -18.58
C GLY A 27 3.08 -7.92 -18.18
N ILE A 28 2.92 -7.56 -16.90
CA ILE A 28 1.76 -6.84 -16.38
C ILE A 28 1.98 -5.34 -16.51
N ASP A 29 1.13 -4.67 -17.29
CA ASP A 29 1.05 -3.21 -17.33
C ASP A 29 0.40 -2.69 -16.05
N TYR A 30 1.07 -1.74 -15.39
CA TYR A 30 0.59 -1.14 -14.16
C TYR A 30 0.82 0.37 -14.12
N ARG A 31 -0.07 1.08 -13.45
CA ARG A 31 0.12 2.48 -13.08
C ARG A 31 0.85 2.56 -11.75
N PHE A 32 1.92 3.35 -11.68
CA PHE A 32 2.56 3.66 -10.40
C PHE A 32 1.99 4.95 -9.82
N HIS A 33 1.62 4.93 -8.54
CA HIS A 33 1.14 6.09 -7.78
C HIS A 33 2.07 6.31 -6.58
N ASP A 34 2.75 7.45 -6.55
CA ASP A 34 3.68 7.81 -5.48
C ASP A 34 2.98 8.62 -4.40
N TYR A 35 2.90 8.10 -3.19
CA TYR A 35 2.25 8.80 -2.07
C TYR A 35 2.87 10.16 -1.72
N ARG A 36 4.14 10.42 -2.08
CA ARG A 36 4.79 11.72 -1.85
C ARG A 36 4.58 12.70 -3.00
N ALA A 37 4.57 12.21 -4.23
CA ALA A 37 4.47 13.07 -5.41
C ALA A 37 3.00 13.33 -5.79
N ASP A 38 2.20 12.27 -5.81
CA ASP A 38 0.78 12.29 -6.18
C ASP A 38 -0.13 12.51 -4.97
N GLY A 39 0.40 12.33 -3.75
CA GLY A 39 -0.35 12.42 -2.51
C GLY A 39 -1.17 11.16 -2.21
N LEU A 40 -1.83 11.17 -1.06
CA LEU A 40 -2.79 10.13 -0.66
C LEU A 40 -4.12 10.81 -0.37
N ASP A 41 -5.16 10.44 -1.12
CA ASP A 41 -6.52 10.94 -0.89
C ASP A 41 -7.22 10.10 0.20
N ALA A 42 -8.08 10.76 0.99
CA ALA A 42 -8.90 10.12 2.00
C ALA A 42 -9.83 9.06 1.40
N ALA A 43 -10.41 9.34 0.23
CA ALA A 43 -11.29 8.38 -0.46
C ALA A 43 -10.52 7.12 -0.88
N LEU A 44 -9.29 7.28 -1.37
CA LEU A 44 -8.43 6.17 -1.75
C LEU A 44 -8.00 5.35 -0.53
N LEU A 45 -7.64 6.03 0.56
CA LEU A 45 -7.25 5.35 1.79
C LEU A 45 -8.42 4.59 2.41
N GLN A 46 -9.61 5.17 2.41
CA GLN A 46 -10.84 4.52 2.86
C GLN A 46 -11.08 3.23 2.08
N HIS A 47 -10.94 3.27 0.75
CA HIS A 47 -11.03 2.08 -0.09
C HIS A 47 -10.03 0.99 0.32
N PHE A 48 -8.79 1.37 0.64
CA PHE A 48 -7.80 0.39 1.11
C PHE A 48 -8.19 -0.24 2.45
N ILE A 49 -8.68 0.58 3.39
CA ILE A 49 -9.10 0.12 4.71
C ILE A 49 -10.29 -0.82 4.61
N GLU A 50 -11.25 -0.55 3.73
CA GLU A 50 -12.41 -1.42 3.53
C GLU A 50 -12.05 -2.80 2.96
N ARG A 51 -10.99 -2.86 2.14
CA ARG A 51 -10.57 -4.11 1.48
C ARG A 51 -9.59 -4.93 2.32
N LEU A 52 -8.68 -4.29 3.05
CA LEU A 52 -7.61 -4.98 3.80
C LEU A 52 -7.72 -4.84 5.32
N GLY A 53 -8.46 -3.86 5.81
CA GLY A 53 -8.37 -3.38 7.18
C GLY A 53 -7.18 -2.42 7.38
N TYR A 54 -7.34 -1.48 8.31
CA TYR A 54 -6.31 -0.50 8.62
C TYR A 54 -5.06 -1.16 9.24
N GLU A 55 -5.21 -2.25 9.98
CA GLU A 55 -4.10 -2.96 10.62
C GLU A 55 -3.11 -3.55 9.59
N ALA A 56 -3.63 -4.13 8.51
CA ALA A 56 -2.80 -4.71 7.45
C ALA A 56 -2.05 -3.63 6.64
N LEU A 57 -2.63 -2.43 6.57
CA LEU A 57 -2.01 -1.26 5.93
C LEU A 57 -0.95 -0.59 6.81
N LEU A 58 -1.01 -0.74 8.13
CA LEU A 58 0.01 -0.17 9.02
C LEU A 58 1.32 -0.97 8.92
N ASN A 59 2.40 -0.26 8.64
CA ASN A 59 3.74 -0.84 8.72
C ASN A 59 4.27 -0.80 10.16
N THR A 60 3.69 -1.64 11.03
CA THR A 60 4.10 -1.75 12.45
C THR A 60 5.56 -2.18 12.63
N ARG A 61 6.16 -2.80 11.60
CA ARG A 61 7.58 -3.19 11.59
C ARG A 61 8.52 -2.07 11.09
N GLY A 62 7.98 -1.01 10.51
CA GLY A 62 8.74 0.09 9.93
C GLY A 62 9.37 1.03 10.96
N THR A 63 10.45 1.70 10.58
CA THR A 63 11.11 2.69 11.43
C THR A 63 10.21 3.89 11.72
N THR A 64 9.35 4.29 10.78
CA THR A 64 8.38 5.38 10.99
C THR A 64 7.40 5.05 12.12
N TRP A 65 6.86 3.84 12.17
CA TRP A 65 5.98 3.39 13.26
C TRP A 65 6.70 3.39 14.62
N ARG A 66 7.95 2.93 14.65
CA ARG A 66 8.76 2.93 15.88
C ARG A 66 9.09 4.34 16.37
N ARG A 67 9.29 5.28 15.45
CA ARG A 67 9.54 6.70 15.73
C ARG A 67 8.28 7.49 16.06
N LEU A 68 7.10 6.94 15.76
CA LEU A 68 5.83 7.58 16.06
C LEU A 68 5.72 7.78 17.59
N PRO A 69 5.34 8.97 18.06
CA PRO A 69 5.07 9.20 19.47
C PRO A 69 4.03 8.21 20.00
N GLU A 70 4.16 7.82 21.27
CA GLU A 70 3.22 6.90 21.89
C GLU A 70 1.78 7.42 21.86
N ALA A 71 1.58 8.73 22.03
CA ALA A 71 0.28 9.38 21.92
C ALA A 71 -0.38 9.16 20.55
N GLU A 72 0.39 9.25 19.45
CA GLU A 72 -0.15 8.99 18.12
C GLU A 72 -0.45 7.51 17.90
N ARG A 73 0.39 6.61 18.43
CA ARG A 73 0.11 5.16 18.35
C ARG A 73 -1.15 4.78 19.13
N ALA A 74 -1.31 5.35 20.32
CA ALA A 74 -2.46 5.12 21.19
C ALA A 74 -3.74 5.82 20.68
N ALA A 75 -3.60 6.84 19.82
CA ALA A 75 -4.73 7.48 19.15
C ALA A 75 -5.36 6.55 18.09
N ILE A 76 -4.59 5.62 17.51
CA ILE A 76 -5.08 4.64 16.53
C ILE A 76 -5.88 3.57 17.28
N LYS A 77 -7.20 3.73 17.30
CA LYS A 77 -8.16 2.82 17.96
C LYS A 77 -9.13 2.16 16.99
N ASP A 78 -9.30 2.77 15.82
CA ASP A 78 -10.24 2.36 14.79
C ASP A 78 -9.75 2.81 13.40
N ALA A 79 -10.52 2.45 12.36
CA ALA A 79 -10.23 2.84 10.99
C ALA A 79 -10.14 4.36 10.79
N ALA A 80 -11.00 5.14 11.47
CA ALA A 80 -11.07 6.59 11.31
C ALA A 80 -9.81 7.28 11.86
N SER A 81 -9.45 6.95 13.11
CA SER A 81 -8.21 7.43 13.75
C SER A 81 -6.96 6.95 13.01
N ALA A 82 -6.93 5.69 12.55
CA ALA A 82 -5.84 5.19 11.71
C ALA A 82 -5.70 6.02 10.42
N SER A 83 -6.83 6.30 9.76
CA SER A 83 -6.84 7.05 8.51
C SER A 83 -6.29 8.47 8.67
N ALA A 84 -6.64 9.16 9.75
CA ALA A 84 -6.14 10.49 10.05
C ALA A 84 -4.60 10.50 10.20
N VAL A 85 -4.05 9.54 10.95
CA VAL A 85 -2.59 9.42 11.12
C VAL A 85 -1.91 9.04 9.80
N MET A 86 -2.50 8.13 9.02
CA MET A 86 -1.98 7.72 7.71
C MET A 86 -1.98 8.87 6.68
N LEU A 87 -3.01 9.72 6.68
CA LEU A 87 -3.07 10.90 5.81
C LEU A 87 -2.04 11.96 6.23
N ALA A 88 -1.87 12.17 7.54
CA ALA A 88 -0.85 13.07 8.07
C ALA A 88 0.57 12.55 7.81
N GLN A 89 0.77 11.23 7.89
CA GLN A 89 2.07 10.57 7.72
C GLN A 89 1.98 9.35 6.79
N PRO A 90 1.88 9.52 5.45
CA PRO A 90 1.75 8.38 4.50
C PRO A 90 2.92 7.39 4.56
N ALA A 91 4.05 7.79 5.16
CA ALA A 91 5.19 6.91 5.40
C ALA A 91 4.90 5.75 6.39
N ILE A 92 3.85 5.82 7.22
CA ILE A 92 3.49 4.68 8.09
C ILE A 92 2.78 3.56 7.34
N ILE A 93 2.32 3.82 6.12
CA ILE A 93 1.59 2.85 5.31
C ILE A 93 2.58 1.81 4.75
N LYS A 94 2.15 0.54 4.76
CA LYS A 94 2.87 -0.61 4.24
C LYS A 94 2.97 -0.50 2.72
N ARG A 95 4.19 -0.69 2.23
CA ARG A 95 4.58 -0.41 0.84
C ARG A 95 5.45 -1.54 0.31
N PRO A 96 5.38 -1.86 -1.00
CA PRO A 96 4.38 -1.41 -1.98
C PRO A 96 2.98 -1.96 -1.65
N LEU A 97 1.93 -1.35 -2.19
CA LEU A 97 0.56 -1.87 -2.18
C LEU A 97 0.15 -2.08 -3.64
N LEU A 98 -0.13 -3.34 -4.02
CA LEU A 98 -0.54 -3.68 -5.38
C LEU A 98 -2.06 -3.83 -5.44
N ALA A 99 -2.71 -3.12 -6.34
CA ALA A 99 -4.11 -3.25 -6.65
C ALA A 99 -4.30 -3.95 -7.99
N ALA A 100 -5.13 -4.99 -7.99
CA ALA A 100 -5.55 -5.70 -9.18
C ALA A 100 -6.78 -5.02 -9.83
N PRO A 101 -7.06 -5.28 -11.12
CA PRO A 101 -8.21 -4.75 -11.85
C PRO A 101 -9.57 -5.03 -11.19
N ASP A 102 -9.70 -6.16 -10.50
CA ASP A 102 -10.91 -6.57 -9.74
C ASP A 102 -11.06 -5.83 -8.40
N GLY A 103 -10.12 -4.93 -8.07
CA GLY A 103 -10.04 -4.18 -6.83
C GLY A 103 -9.44 -4.97 -5.66
N SER A 104 -8.91 -6.17 -5.89
CA SER A 104 -8.16 -6.91 -4.86
C SER A 104 -6.86 -6.17 -4.56
N LEU A 105 -6.44 -6.17 -3.28
CA LEU A 105 -5.25 -5.47 -2.83
C LEU A 105 -4.26 -6.44 -2.19
N LEU A 106 -2.96 -6.23 -2.44
CA LEU A 106 -1.87 -6.99 -1.85
C LEU A 106 -0.87 -6.05 -1.17
N PRO A 107 -0.80 -6.06 0.19
CA PRO A 107 0.10 -5.18 0.94
C PRO A 107 1.50 -5.78 1.13
N GLY A 108 2.52 -5.00 0.79
CA GLY A 108 3.93 -5.38 0.82
C GLY A 108 4.42 -5.99 -0.50
N TYR A 109 5.64 -6.53 -0.49
CA TYR A 109 6.18 -7.34 -1.58
C TYR A 109 6.75 -8.64 -1.03
N SER A 110 6.37 -9.73 -1.65
CA SER A 110 7.01 -11.03 -1.57
C SER A 110 6.93 -11.65 -2.96
N ALA A 111 8.03 -12.22 -3.45
CA ALA A 111 8.07 -12.80 -4.80
C ALA A 111 6.98 -13.88 -4.95
N ASP A 112 6.87 -14.78 -3.97
CA ASP A 112 5.90 -15.88 -3.99
C ASP A 112 4.46 -15.37 -3.96
N LEU A 113 4.16 -14.40 -3.09
CA LEU A 113 2.82 -13.82 -2.99
C LEU A 113 2.46 -13.01 -4.24
N TYR A 114 3.40 -12.29 -4.83
CA TYR A 114 3.15 -11.54 -6.07
C TYR A 114 2.87 -12.49 -7.22
N HIS A 115 3.68 -13.54 -7.36
CA HIS A 115 3.46 -14.51 -8.42
C HIS A 115 2.09 -15.18 -8.25
N ALA A 116 1.76 -15.67 -7.06
CA ALA A 116 0.46 -16.28 -6.78
C ALA A 116 -0.70 -15.31 -7.03
N PHE A 117 -0.59 -14.07 -6.54
CA PHE A 117 -1.63 -13.04 -6.69
C PHE A 117 -1.84 -12.64 -8.15
N ILE A 118 -0.76 -12.45 -8.91
CA ILE A 118 -0.85 -12.16 -10.35
C ILE A 118 -1.53 -13.34 -11.06
N GLN A 119 -1.10 -14.58 -10.82
CA GLN A 119 -1.69 -15.75 -11.45
C GLN A 119 -3.17 -15.93 -11.10
N GLU A 120 -3.58 -15.64 -9.87
CA GLU A 120 -4.98 -15.75 -9.43
C GLU A 120 -5.87 -14.66 -10.04
N LYS A 121 -5.31 -13.48 -10.33
CA LYS A 121 -6.06 -12.27 -10.74
C LYS A 121 -5.81 -11.84 -12.20
N SER A 122 -5.05 -12.62 -12.97
CA SER A 122 -4.80 -12.39 -14.41
C SER A 122 -5.85 -13.06 -15.28
#